data_AF-A0A221ZNB4-F1
#
_entry.id   AF-A0A221ZNB4-F1
#
_cell.length_a   1.000
_cell.length_b   1.000
_cell.length_c   1.000
_cell.angle_alpha   90.00
_cell.angle_beta   90.00
_cell.angle_gamma   90.00
#
_symmetry.space_group_name_H-M   'P 1'
#
loop_
_entity.id
_entity.type
_entity.pdbx_description
1 polymer ?
#
loop_
_entity_poly.entity_id
_entity_poly.type
_entity_poly.pdbx_seq_one_letter_code
_entity_poly.pdbx_strand_id
1 'polypeptide(L)'
;MKLAKYFCCFMVMFNTTVFAAEEIDAENASKYTKIGTLSVTEDGFTMSDDDLSQKVDEKGGKYYVITSKEGKEEHKTINADIYK
;
A
#
# COMPACT_ATOMS: atom_id res chain seq x y z
N MET A 1 16.31 -35.21 33.12
CA MET A 1 15.82 -33.84 33.39
C MET A 1 16.21 -32.97 32.19
N LYS A 2 15.38 -32.97 31.15
CA LYS A 2 14.53 -31.83 30.75
C LYS A 2 15.31 -30.52 30.49
N LEU A 3 16.20 -30.49 29.49
CA LEU A 3 16.77 -29.24 28.99
C LEU A 3 16.85 -29.15 27.46
N ALA A 4 16.06 -29.97 26.75
CA ALA A 4 16.00 -30.00 25.28
C ALA A 4 14.63 -29.56 24.72
N LYS A 5 13.83 -28.84 25.53
CA LYS A 5 12.42 -28.53 25.22
C LYS A 5 12.12 -27.07 24.84
N TYR A 6 13.12 -26.20 24.79
CA TYR A 6 12.96 -24.79 24.40
C TYR A 6 13.72 -24.46 23.11
N PHE A 7 13.74 -25.40 22.16
CA PHE A 7 14.37 -25.26 20.83
C PHE A 7 13.49 -24.57 19.77
N CYS A 8 12.33 -24.01 20.13
CA CYS A 8 11.36 -23.56 19.13
C CYS A 8 10.66 -22.27 19.53
N CYS A 9 11.44 -21.22 19.81
CA CYS A 9 10.87 -19.88 19.96
C CYS A 9 11.65 -18.88 19.13
N PHE A 10 11.01 -18.52 18.02
CA PHE A 10 10.80 -17.12 17.65
C PHE A 10 11.98 -16.40 17.00
N MET A 11 12.40 -16.88 15.83
CA MET A 11 13.17 -16.03 14.91
C MET A 11 12.74 -16.25 13.46
N VAL A 12 11.46 -15.98 13.17
CA VAL A 12 11.08 -15.64 11.81
C VAL A 12 11.16 -14.12 11.74
N MET A 13 12.35 -13.61 11.42
CA MET A 13 12.50 -12.24 10.95
C MET A 13 11.75 -12.16 9.62
N PHE A 14 10.52 -11.66 9.66
CA PHE A 14 9.80 -11.24 8.46
C PHE A 14 10.61 -10.11 7.83
N ASN A 15 11.34 -10.44 6.77
CA ASN A 15 11.91 -9.45 5.89
C ASN A 15 10.73 -8.76 5.20
N THR A 16 10.36 -7.58 5.67
CA THR A 16 9.61 -6.64 4.85
C THR A 16 10.58 -6.14 3.81
N THR A 17 10.61 -6.81 2.65
CA THR A 17 11.17 -6.23 1.45
C THR A 17 10.44 -4.91 1.24
N VAL A 18 11.11 -3.79 1.53
CA VAL A 18 10.62 -2.43 1.23
C VAL A 18 10.63 -2.33 -0.29
N PHE A 19 9.53 -2.76 -0.89
CA PHE A 19 9.23 -2.52 -2.28
C PHE A 19 8.20 -1.40 -2.25
N ALA A 20 8.52 -0.26 -2.88
CA ALA A 20 7.54 0.80 -3.06
C ALA A 20 6.29 0.20 -3.70
N ALA A 21 5.11 0.63 -3.26
CA ALA A 21 3.88 0.03 -3.75
C ALA A 21 3.70 0.30 -5.24
N GLU A 22 3.23 -0.70 -5.98
CA GLU A 22 3.12 -0.61 -7.44
C GLU A 22 1.67 -0.30 -7.85
N GLU A 23 1.50 0.60 -8.83
CA GLU A 23 0.19 0.80 -9.45
C GLU A 23 -0.18 -0.42 -10.29
N ILE A 24 -1.37 -0.98 -10.06
CA ILE A 24 -1.90 -2.11 -10.83
C ILE A 24 -3.21 -1.72 -11.50
N ASP A 25 -3.53 -2.41 -12.61
CA ASP A 25 -4.83 -2.28 -13.24
C ASP A 25 -5.96 -2.85 -12.35
N ALA A 26 -7.16 -2.28 -12.47
CA ALA A 26 -8.35 -2.78 -11.79
C ALA A 26 -8.65 -4.27 -12.09
N GLU A 27 -8.26 -4.76 -13.27
CA GLU A 27 -8.38 -6.18 -13.62
C GLU A 27 -7.47 -7.07 -12.76
N ASN A 28 -6.24 -6.61 -12.53
CA ASN A 28 -5.25 -7.31 -11.71
C ASN A 28 -5.56 -7.19 -10.22
N ALA A 29 -6.28 -6.14 -9.80
CA ALA A 29 -6.70 -5.93 -8.42
C ALA A 29 -7.50 -7.10 -7.83
N SER A 30 -8.25 -7.82 -8.68
CA SER A 30 -9.01 -9.01 -8.29
C SER A 30 -8.15 -10.17 -7.77
N LYS A 31 -6.86 -10.19 -8.14
CA LYS A 31 -5.88 -11.20 -7.71
C LYS A 31 -5.32 -10.93 -6.31
N TYR A 32 -5.52 -9.72 -5.79
CA TYR A 32 -4.96 -9.26 -4.53
C TYR A 32 -6.05 -8.99 -3.50
N THR A 33 -5.66 -8.93 -2.23
CA THR A 33 -6.61 -8.66 -1.15
C THR A 33 -6.71 -7.16 -0.93
N LYS A 34 -7.89 -6.58 -1.16
CA LYS A 34 -8.15 -5.18 -0.77
C LYS A 34 -8.01 -5.04 0.74
N ILE A 35 -7.10 -4.18 1.19
CA ILE A 35 -6.86 -3.91 2.61
C ILE A 35 -7.36 -2.53 3.04
N GLY A 36 -7.63 -1.63 2.10
CA GLY A 36 -8.17 -0.32 2.41
C GLY A 36 -8.36 0.57 1.19
N THR A 37 -8.62 1.84 1.47
CA THR A 37 -8.71 2.91 0.47
C THR A 37 -7.91 4.10 1.01
N LEU A 38 -7.11 4.70 0.13
CA LEU A 38 -6.34 5.91 0.33
C LEU A 38 -7.06 7.06 -0.38
N SER A 39 -7.32 8.14 0.34
CA SER A 39 -7.79 9.39 -0.25
C SER A 39 -6.75 10.45 0.03
N VAL A 40 -6.25 11.09 -1.02
CA VAL A 40 -5.29 12.18 -0.88
C VAL A 40 -5.82 13.40 -1.61
N THR A 41 -5.94 14.50 -0.86
CA THR A 41 -6.30 15.80 -1.40
C THR A 41 -5.07 16.69 -1.38
N GLU A 42 -4.68 17.22 -2.53
CA GLU A 42 -3.60 18.21 -2.63
C GLU A 42 -4.08 19.52 -3.26
N ASP A 43 -3.54 20.61 -2.72
CA ASP A 43 -3.73 21.97 -3.20
C ASP A 43 -2.62 22.28 -4.23
N GLY A 44 -3.01 22.45 -5.50
CA GLY A 44 -2.08 22.53 -6.63
C GLY A 44 -1.57 21.14 -7.02
N PHE A 45 -1.88 20.70 -8.24
CA PHE A 45 -1.64 19.31 -8.64
C PHE A 45 -0.15 19.02 -8.91
N THR A 46 0.59 18.61 -7.88
CA THR A 46 1.99 18.14 -7.99
C THR A 46 2.19 16.70 -7.55
N MET A 47 1.11 15.97 -7.22
CA MET A 47 1.23 14.63 -6.67
C MET A 47 1.84 13.66 -7.67
N SER A 48 2.99 13.10 -7.31
CA SER A 48 3.70 12.11 -8.12
C SER A 48 3.30 10.69 -7.73
N ASP A 49 3.46 9.73 -8.64
CA ASP A 49 3.14 8.32 -8.37
C ASP A 49 3.97 7.76 -7.20
N ASP A 50 5.19 8.28 -7.03
CA ASP A 50 6.07 7.97 -5.90
C ASP A 50 5.43 8.31 -4.54
N ASP A 51 4.77 9.48 -4.41
CA ASP A 51 4.13 9.88 -3.15
C ASP A 51 2.93 8.99 -2.81
N LEU A 52 2.19 8.54 -3.84
CA LEU A 52 1.10 7.59 -3.66
C LEU A 52 1.64 6.24 -3.23
N SER A 53 2.69 5.75 -3.90
CA SER A 53 3.32 4.46 -3.58
C SER A 53 3.83 4.41 -2.15
N GLN A 54 4.42 5.50 -1.66
CA GLN A 54 4.90 5.62 -0.30
C GLN A 54 3.75 5.57 0.71
N LYS A 55 2.67 6.33 0.48
CA LYS A 55 1.48 6.33 1.35
C LYS A 55 0.80 4.97 1.40
N VAL A 56 0.84 4.22 0.30
CA VAL A 56 0.31 2.86 0.21
C VAL A 56 1.18 1.89 1.01
N ASP A 57 2.51 1.99 0.89
CA ASP A 57 3.46 1.19 1.69
C ASP A 57 3.34 1.47 3.19
N GLU A 58 3.19 2.74 3.58
CA GLU A 58 2.91 3.16 4.97
C GLU A 58 1.65 2.49 5.55
N LYS A 59 0.65 2.22 4.70
CA LYS A 59 -0.60 1.53 5.07
C LYS A 59 -0.45 0.01 5.09
N GLY A 60 0.74 -0.52 4.76
CA GLY A 60 1.00 -1.95 4.60
C GLY A 60 0.47 -2.54 3.28
N GLY A 61 0.20 -1.67 2.30
CA GLY A 61 -0.18 -2.04 0.95
C GLY A 61 1.03 -2.30 0.07
N LYS A 62 0.91 -3.26 -0.84
CA LYS A 62 1.92 -3.54 -1.86
C LYS A 62 1.52 -3.04 -3.24
N TYR A 63 0.21 -2.91 -3.46
CA TYR A 63 -0.34 -2.47 -4.73
C TYR A 63 -1.43 -1.46 -4.49
N TYR A 64 -1.65 -0.58 -5.46
CA TYR A 64 -2.78 0.33 -5.45
C TYR A 64 -3.42 0.48 -6.82
N VAL A 65 -4.70 0.85 -6.82
CA VAL A 65 -5.48 1.15 -8.03
C VAL A 65 -6.11 2.52 -7.85
N ILE A 66 -5.85 3.46 -8.74
CA ILE A 66 -6.53 4.75 -8.69
C ILE A 66 -7.98 4.57 -9.18
N THR A 67 -8.94 4.80 -8.29
CA THR A 67 -10.37 4.63 -8.58
C THR A 67 -11.04 5.91 -9.07
N SER A 68 -10.62 7.07 -8.55
CA SER A 68 -11.10 8.36 -9.02
C SER A 68 -10.09 9.49 -8.79
N LYS A 69 -10.11 10.48 -9.68
CA LYS A 69 -9.40 11.76 -9.53
C LYS A 69 -10.47 12.86 -9.62
N GLU A 70 -10.94 13.35 -8.48
CA GLU A 70 -12.03 14.32 -8.36
C GLU A 70 -11.50 15.70 -8.01
N GLY A 71 -12.20 16.77 -8.38
CA GLY A 71 -11.83 18.15 -8.03
C GLY A 71 -11.38 18.99 -9.23
N LYS A 72 -10.89 20.20 -8.93
CA LYS A 72 -10.43 21.19 -9.92
C LYS A 72 -8.90 21.14 -10.02
N GLU A 73 -8.31 21.73 -11.06
CA GLU A 73 -6.85 21.78 -11.23
C GLU A 73 -6.11 22.34 -10.00
N GLU A 74 -6.78 23.24 -9.28
CA GLU A 74 -6.33 23.89 -8.03
C GLU A 74 -6.53 23.03 -6.77
N HIS A 75 -7.49 22.11 -6.76
CA HIS A 75 -7.83 21.25 -5.62
C HIS A 75 -8.28 19.89 -6.12
N LYS A 76 -7.37 18.92 -6.17
CA LYS A 76 -7.69 17.57 -6.65
C LYS A 76 -7.54 16.56 -5.54
N THR A 77 -8.52 15.67 -5.46
CA THR A 77 -8.58 14.52 -4.58
C THR A 77 -8.38 13.25 -5.42
N ILE A 78 -7.37 12.47 -5.10
CA ILE A 78 -7.13 11.15 -5.66
C ILE A 78 -7.64 10.12 -4.66
N ASN A 79 -8.54 9.26 -5.11
CA ASN A 79 -8.94 8.07 -4.37
C ASN A 79 -8.29 6.85 -5.00
N ALA A 80 -7.62 6.05 -4.19
CA ALA A 80 -6.97 4.82 -4.61
C ALA A 80 -7.31 3.68 -3.66
N ASP A 81 -7.58 2.50 -4.19
CA ASP A 81 -7.75 1.29 -3.39
C ASP A 81 -6.40 0.63 -3.14
N ILE A 82 -6.18 0.16 -1.92
CA ILE A 82 -4.93 -0.42 -1.43
C ILE A 82 -5.08 -1.94 -1.37
N TYR A 83 -4.11 -2.67 -1.89
CA TYR A 83 -4.10 -4.13 -1.95
C TYR A 83 -2.78 -4.74 -1.43
N LYS A 84 -2.85 -6.01 -1.01
CA LYS A 84 -1.69 -6.84 -0.67
C LYS A 84 -1.75 -8.22 -1.31
#